data_AF-A0A1Q8FUQ8-F1
#
_entry.id   AF-A0A1Q8FUQ8-F1
#
_cell.length_a   1.000
_cell.length_b   1.000
_cell.length_c   1.000
_cell.angle_alpha   90.00
_cell.angle_beta   90.00
_cell.angle_gamma   90.00
#
_symmetry.space_group_name_H-M   'P 1'
#
loop_
_entity.id
_entity.type
_entity.pdbx_description
1 polymer ?
#
loop_
_entity_poly.entity_id
_entity_poly.type
_entity_poly.pdbx_seq_one_letter_code
_entity_poly.pdbx_strand_id
1 'polypeptide(L)'
;MVHRWFAGTTKSAMERHLEFVLAAYAELPDKPPTRARMRAQRIPLDKARIEQLEHLRRSTGIGPQALFTGAQDAPAGVNSNAVYAWLDGRMTHVRADHYDYVVKRWHTIPARLKLTPARRARLVAESRRTKVGWTALLRQVGLSPQELSPTDLSQWANGNIASVRSDLWELVLKAYAALPDAAAKSETVEYPYQGGRSTGERRTFTAQDRADLEAERERTGVSQTELLRRVKADQPAGLSASKISGWINNPPGTVPVRLIEWTLAAWRSLPDKAL
;
A
#
# COMPACT_ATOMS: atom_id res chain seq x y z
N MET A 1 12.74 -43.75 4.03
CA MET A 1 13.14 -44.81 4.99
C MET A 1 12.10 -45.92 5.05
N VAL A 2 10.82 -45.64 5.32
CA VAL A 2 9.72 -46.62 5.40
C VAL A 2 9.57 -47.51 4.14
N HIS A 3 9.70 -46.96 2.93
CA HIS A 3 9.67 -47.76 1.69
C HIS A 3 10.74 -48.88 1.64
N ARG A 4 11.90 -48.68 2.28
CA ARG A 4 12.97 -49.70 2.32
C ARG A 4 12.63 -50.87 3.25
N TRP A 5 11.81 -50.66 4.29
CA TRP A 5 11.25 -51.71 5.13
C TRP A 5 10.25 -52.56 4.35
N PHE A 6 9.32 -51.92 3.63
CA PHE A 6 8.36 -52.62 2.78
C PHE A 6 9.02 -53.37 1.62
N ALA A 7 10.12 -52.85 1.08
CA ALA A 7 10.91 -53.52 0.04
C ALA A 7 11.86 -54.61 0.58
N GLY A 8 11.90 -54.87 1.90
CA GLY A 8 12.77 -55.88 2.51
C GLY A 8 14.28 -55.54 2.50
N THR A 9 14.65 -54.34 2.05
CA THR A 9 16.06 -53.91 1.92
C THR A 9 16.71 -53.49 3.24
N THR A 10 15.93 -53.35 4.32
CA THR A 10 16.43 -53.02 5.65
C THR A 10 15.74 -53.95 6.65
N LYS A 11 16.54 -54.75 7.38
CA LYS A 11 16.06 -55.83 8.26
C LYS A 11 15.93 -55.43 9.74
N SER A 12 16.35 -54.23 10.10
CA SER A 12 16.28 -53.71 11.47
C SER A 12 15.73 -52.29 11.48
N ALA A 13 14.95 -51.98 12.50
CA ALA A 13 14.42 -50.67 12.82
C ALA A 13 14.45 -50.50 14.34
N MET A 14 14.62 -49.26 14.80
CA MET A 14 14.40 -48.96 16.22
C MET A 14 12.92 -49.16 16.56
N GLU A 15 12.64 -49.81 17.68
CA GLU A 15 11.27 -50.11 18.17
C GLU A 15 10.37 -48.87 18.17
N ARG A 16 10.84 -47.75 18.73
CA ARG A 16 10.13 -46.47 18.71
C ARG A 16 9.71 -45.98 17.32
N HIS A 17 10.50 -46.27 16.28
CA HIS A 17 10.15 -45.88 14.91
C HIS A 17 9.13 -46.84 14.30
N LEU A 18 9.15 -48.12 14.70
CA LEU A 18 8.19 -49.12 14.27
C LEU A 18 6.82 -48.81 14.89
N GLU A 19 6.76 -48.53 16.19
CA GLU A 19 5.55 -48.11 16.89
C GLU A 19 4.93 -46.85 16.27
N PHE A 20 5.75 -45.83 16.00
CA PHE A 20 5.30 -44.61 15.32
C PHE A 20 4.66 -44.91 13.94
N VAL A 21 5.31 -45.74 13.12
CA VAL A 21 4.80 -46.07 11.78
C VAL A 21 3.53 -46.93 11.87
N LEU A 22 3.46 -47.89 12.79
CA LEU A 22 2.27 -48.72 12.99
C LEU A 22 1.08 -47.89 13.49
N ALA A 23 1.30 -46.98 14.44
CA ALA A 23 0.28 -46.05 14.90
C ALA A 23 -0.21 -45.15 13.75
N ALA A 24 0.72 -44.57 12.98
CA ALA A 24 0.37 -43.76 11.81
C ALA A 24 -0.41 -44.54 10.75
N TYR A 25 -0.09 -45.83 10.54
CA TYR A 25 -0.83 -46.69 9.60
C TYR A 25 -2.20 -47.11 10.11
N ALA A 26 -2.36 -47.30 11.43
CA ALA A 26 -3.65 -47.62 12.04
C ALA A 26 -4.65 -46.46 11.94
N GLU A 27 -4.16 -45.23 11.90
CA GLU A 27 -4.99 -44.03 11.68
C GLU A 27 -5.35 -43.79 10.20
N LEU A 28 -4.67 -44.46 9.26
CA LEU A 28 -5.01 -44.35 7.83
C LEU A 28 -6.31 -45.13 7.55
N PRO A 29 -7.23 -44.58 6.74
CA PRO A 29 -8.41 -45.32 6.33
C PRO A 29 -8.03 -46.58 5.53
N ASP A 30 -8.71 -47.69 5.80
CA ASP A 30 -8.42 -49.05 5.28
C ASP A 30 -8.08 -49.14 3.80
N LYS A 31 -8.61 -48.21 2.98
CA LYS A 31 -8.24 -48.08 1.57
C LYS A 31 -8.06 -46.59 1.25
N PRO A 32 -6.94 -46.20 0.61
CA PRO A 32 -6.85 -44.87 0.03
C PRO A 32 -8.06 -44.67 -0.90
N PRO A 33 -8.66 -43.47 -0.93
CA PRO A 33 -9.82 -43.21 -1.77
C PRO A 33 -9.49 -43.64 -3.20
N THR A 34 -10.25 -44.60 -3.71
CA THR A 34 -10.05 -45.11 -5.06
C THR A 34 -10.20 -43.96 -6.06
N ARG A 35 -9.54 -44.04 -7.21
CA ARG A 35 -9.72 -43.05 -8.30
C ARG A 35 -11.21 -42.85 -8.63
N ALA A 36 -12.03 -43.89 -8.47
CA ALA A 36 -13.49 -43.81 -8.61
C ALA A 36 -14.14 -42.91 -7.56
N ARG A 37 -13.79 -43.05 -6.27
CA ARG A 37 -14.28 -42.17 -5.19
C ARG A 37 -13.85 -40.72 -5.38
N MET A 38 -12.61 -40.49 -5.82
CA MET A 38 -12.13 -39.13 -6.14
C MET A 38 -12.88 -38.51 -7.33
N ARG A 39 -13.26 -39.32 -8.34
CA ARG A 39 -14.08 -38.86 -9.47
C ARG A 39 -15.53 -38.58 -9.04
N ALA A 40 -16.09 -39.38 -8.13
CA ALA A 40 -17.45 -39.19 -7.61
C ALA A 40 -17.62 -37.86 -6.84
N GLN A 41 -16.53 -37.30 -6.28
CA GLN A 41 -16.55 -35.99 -5.63
C GLN A 41 -16.42 -34.81 -6.61
N ARG A 42 -16.30 -35.08 -7.92
CA ARG A 42 -16.19 -34.01 -8.92
C ARG A 42 -17.57 -33.55 -9.36
N ILE A 43 -17.75 -32.24 -9.35
CA ILE A 43 -18.89 -31.56 -9.92
C ILE A 43 -18.49 -30.96 -11.27
N PRO A 44 -19.41 -30.88 -12.25
CA PRO A 44 -19.18 -30.17 -13.48
C PRO A 44 -19.04 -28.66 -13.20
N LEU A 45 -18.09 -28.02 -13.87
CA LEU A 45 -17.99 -26.56 -13.95
C LEU A 45 -18.87 -26.08 -15.10
N ASP A 46 -20.18 -26.01 -14.85
CA ASP A 46 -21.12 -25.43 -15.78
C ASP A 46 -20.98 -23.90 -15.87
N LYS A 47 -21.63 -23.31 -16.89
CA LYS A 47 -21.59 -21.87 -17.15
C LYS A 47 -22.03 -21.06 -15.92
N ALA A 48 -23.05 -21.54 -15.19
CA ALA A 48 -23.56 -20.87 -14.00
C ALA A 48 -22.51 -20.77 -12.88
N ARG A 49 -21.75 -21.84 -12.60
CA ARG A 49 -20.68 -21.80 -11.60
C ARG A 49 -19.53 -20.89 -12.00
N ILE A 50 -19.18 -20.87 -13.28
CA ILE A 50 -18.14 -19.97 -13.81
C ILE A 50 -18.61 -18.52 -13.70
N GLU A 51 -19.87 -18.22 -14.07
CA GLU A 51 -20.48 -16.90 -13.92
C GLU A 51 -20.53 -16.45 -12.46
N GLN A 52 -20.79 -17.37 -11.51
CA GLN A 52 -20.73 -17.09 -10.08
C GLN A 52 -19.31 -16.69 -9.63
N LEU A 53 -18.28 -17.44 -10.03
CA LEU A 53 -16.90 -17.10 -9.69
C LEU A 53 -16.47 -15.78 -10.33
N GLU A 54 -16.85 -15.51 -11.58
CA GLU A 54 -16.60 -14.22 -12.25
C GLU A 54 -17.36 -13.06 -11.59
N HIS A 55 -18.58 -13.30 -11.09
CA HIS A 55 -19.31 -12.30 -10.31
C HIS A 55 -18.58 -11.98 -9.00
N LEU A 56 -18.10 -12.99 -8.26
CA LEU A 56 -17.33 -12.81 -7.03
C LEU A 56 -16.00 -12.09 -7.29
N ARG A 57 -15.28 -12.49 -8.34
CA ARG A 57 -14.04 -11.85 -8.79
C ARG A 57 -14.25 -10.37 -9.13
N ARG A 58 -15.29 -10.05 -9.91
CA ARG A 58 -15.59 -8.66 -10.32
C ARG A 58 -16.09 -7.81 -9.15
N SER A 59 -16.95 -8.37 -8.31
CA SER A 59 -17.51 -7.65 -7.15
C SER A 59 -16.44 -7.35 -6.11
N THR A 60 -15.54 -8.29 -5.80
CA THR A 60 -14.44 -8.07 -4.83
C THR A 60 -13.23 -7.38 -5.44
N GLY A 61 -13.08 -7.40 -6.77
CA GLY A 61 -11.90 -6.93 -7.49
C GLY A 61 -10.59 -7.65 -7.11
N ILE A 62 -10.68 -8.80 -6.44
CA ILE A 62 -9.56 -9.63 -6.05
C ILE A 62 -9.44 -10.81 -7.02
N GLY A 63 -8.28 -10.91 -7.66
CA GLY A 63 -7.96 -12.04 -8.55
C GLY A 63 -7.58 -13.31 -7.77
N PRO A 64 -7.57 -14.48 -8.44
CA PRO A 64 -7.18 -15.74 -7.82
C PRO A 64 -5.84 -15.70 -7.09
N GLN A 65 -4.79 -15.06 -7.64
CA GLN A 65 -3.50 -14.97 -6.94
C GLN A 65 -3.62 -14.33 -5.55
N ALA A 66 -4.25 -13.15 -5.49
CA ALA A 66 -4.44 -12.43 -4.23
C ALA A 66 -5.41 -13.16 -3.26
N LEU A 67 -6.36 -13.95 -3.78
CA LEU A 67 -7.22 -14.80 -2.96
C LEU A 67 -6.41 -15.83 -2.14
N PHE A 68 -5.31 -16.36 -2.70
CA PHE A 68 -4.46 -17.36 -2.05
C PHE A 68 -3.24 -16.79 -1.33
N THR A 69 -2.93 -15.50 -1.47
CA THR A 69 -1.81 -14.88 -0.75
C THR A 69 -2.03 -15.01 0.76
N GLY A 70 -1.12 -15.73 1.44
CA GLY A 70 -1.18 -15.98 2.88
C GLY A 70 -2.16 -17.07 3.33
N ALA A 71 -2.80 -17.79 2.40
CA ALA A 71 -3.69 -18.91 2.73
C ALA A 71 -2.88 -20.16 3.15
N GLN A 72 -3.02 -20.60 4.40
CA GLN A 72 -2.42 -21.87 4.88
C GLN A 72 -3.41 -23.04 4.87
N ASP A 73 -4.70 -22.73 4.79
CA ASP A 73 -5.83 -23.65 4.85
C ASP A 73 -6.31 -24.13 3.46
N ALA A 74 -5.55 -23.83 2.39
CA ALA A 74 -5.90 -24.20 1.03
C ALA A 74 -5.89 -25.74 0.86
N PRO A 75 -7.00 -26.36 0.40
CA PRO A 75 -7.04 -27.79 0.14
C PRO A 75 -5.95 -28.21 -0.87
N ALA A 76 -5.36 -29.39 -0.66
CA ALA A 76 -4.28 -29.89 -1.51
C ALA A 76 -4.69 -29.92 -2.99
N GLY A 77 -3.92 -29.25 -3.84
CA GLY A 77 -4.19 -29.15 -5.28
C GLY A 77 -5.12 -27.99 -5.69
N VAL A 78 -5.60 -27.17 -4.74
CA VAL A 78 -6.24 -25.88 -5.06
C VAL A 78 -5.20 -24.77 -4.96
N ASN A 79 -4.97 -24.06 -6.06
CA ASN A 79 -4.12 -22.87 -6.10
C ASN A 79 -4.66 -21.87 -7.14
N SER A 80 -4.02 -20.71 -7.25
CA SER A 80 -4.42 -19.65 -8.18
C SER A 80 -4.48 -20.14 -9.64
N ASN A 81 -3.53 -20.94 -10.09
CA ASN A 81 -3.47 -21.45 -11.45
C ASN A 81 -4.63 -22.41 -11.76
N ALA A 82 -5.01 -23.24 -10.79
CA ALA A 82 -6.19 -24.09 -10.92
C ALA A 82 -7.44 -23.22 -11.11
N VAL A 83 -7.65 -22.21 -10.25
CA VAL A 83 -8.82 -21.33 -10.36
C VAL A 83 -8.83 -20.52 -11.66
N TYR A 84 -7.68 -20.06 -12.16
CA TYR A 84 -7.60 -19.47 -13.51
C TYR A 84 -8.05 -20.46 -14.59
N ALA A 85 -7.61 -21.72 -14.54
CA ALA A 85 -8.06 -22.74 -15.48
C ALA A 85 -9.58 -23.02 -15.39
N TRP A 86 -10.21 -22.81 -14.22
CA TRP A 86 -11.67 -22.92 -14.06
C TRP A 86 -12.38 -21.76 -14.75
N LEU A 87 -11.91 -20.53 -14.50
CA LEU A 87 -12.47 -19.30 -15.08
C LEU A 87 -12.30 -19.24 -16.60
N ASP A 88 -11.17 -19.74 -17.12
CA ASP A 88 -10.88 -19.82 -18.55
C ASP A 88 -11.67 -20.94 -19.26
N GLY A 89 -12.40 -21.79 -18.51
CA GLY A 89 -13.11 -22.95 -19.05
C GLY A 89 -12.20 -24.11 -19.51
N ARG A 90 -10.90 -24.04 -19.21
CA ARG A 90 -9.93 -25.11 -19.53
C ARG A 90 -10.15 -26.37 -18.69
N MET A 91 -10.82 -26.25 -17.55
CA MET A 91 -11.19 -27.36 -16.69
C MET A 91 -12.70 -27.54 -16.64
N THR A 92 -13.20 -28.73 -17.00
CA THR A 92 -14.65 -29.02 -17.07
C THR A 92 -15.24 -29.60 -15.79
N HIS A 93 -14.40 -30.13 -14.89
CA HIS A 93 -14.84 -30.79 -13.65
C HIS A 93 -13.87 -30.47 -12.51
N VAL A 94 -14.40 -30.04 -11.36
CA VAL A 94 -13.65 -29.70 -10.14
C VAL A 94 -14.17 -30.52 -8.97
N ARG A 95 -13.35 -30.76 -7.94
CA ARG A 95 -13.88 -31.37 -6.71
C ARG A 95 -14.81 -30.38 -6.00
N ALA A 96 -15.92 -30.86 -5.45
CA ALA A 96 -16.92 -30.01 -4.79
C ALA A 96 -16.32 -29.20 -3.64
N ASP A 97 -15.53 -29.83 -2.77
CA ASP A 97 -14.82 -29.20 -1.65
C ASP A 97 -13.87 -28.08 -2.10
N HIS A 98 -13.19 -28.27 -3.23
CA HIS A 98 -12.31 -27.25 -3.81
C HIS A 98 -13.09 -26.03 -4.30
N TYR A 99 -14.23 -26.24 -4.94
CA TYR A 99 -15.11 -25.16 -5.41
C TYR A 99 -15.70 -24.40 -4.22
N ASP A 100 -16.26 -25.11 -3.25
CA ASP A 100 -16.87 -24.54 -2.06
C ASP A 100 -15.88 -23.71 -1.23
N TYR A 101 -14.64 -24.21 -1.09
CA TYR A 101 -13.56 -23.46 -0.45
C TYR A 101 -13.31 -22.11 -1.14
N VAL A 102 -13.18 -22.11 -2.47
CA VAL A 102 -12.91 -20.90 -3.25
C VAL A 102 -14.06 -19.89 -3.17
N VAL A 103 -15.30 -20.36 -3.29
CA VAL A 103 -16.52 -19.55 -3.13
C VAL A 103 -16.59 -18.96 -1.73
N LYS A 104 -16.45 -19.79 -0.70
CA LYS A 104 -16.45 -19.37 0.71
C LYS A 104 -15.40 -18.30 0.96
N ARG A 105 -14.18 -18.50 0.46
CA ARG A 105 -13.08 -17.55 0.64
C ARG A 105 -13.36 -16.22 -0.05
N TRP A 106 -13.87 -16.21 -1.28
CA TRP A 106 -14.28 -14.95 -1.92
C TRP A 106 -15.39 -14.22 -1.15
N HIS A 107 -16.35 -14.95 -0.57
CA HIS A 107 -17.40 -14.36 0.26
C HIS A 107 -16.89 -13.70 1.56
N THR A 108 -15.72 -14.11 2.07
CA THR A 108 -15.09 -13.42 3.22
C THR A 108 -14.46 -12.08 2.84
N ILE A 109 -14.27 -11.81 1.55
CA ILE A 109 -13.68 -10.57 1.08
C ILE A 109 -14.80 -9.54 0.87
N PRO A 110 -14.70 -8.34 1.48
CA PRO A 110 -15.68 -7.28 1.27
C PRO A 110 -15.80 -6.91 -0.22
N ALA A 111 -17.02 -6.66 -0.65
CA ALA A 111 -17.28 -6.19 -2.01
C ALA A 111 -16.63 -4.83 -2.28
N ARG A 112 -16.39 -4.51 -3.54
CA ARG A 112 -15.92 -3.19 -3.97
C ARG A 112 -17.10 -2.32 -4.37
N LEU A 113 -17.09 -1.13 -3.82
CA LEU A 113 -18.01 -0.05 -4.13
C LEU A 113 -17.38 0.85 -5.19
N LYS A 114 -18.08 1.07 -6.31
CA LYS A 114 -17.67 2.07 -7.31
C LYS A 114 -17.77 3.48 -6.71
N LEU A 115 -16.70 4.28 -6.78
CA LEU A 115 -16.72 5.68 -6.36
C LEU A 115 -17.36 6.52 -7.46
N THR A 116 -18.65 6.82 -7.31
CA THR A 116 -19.36 7.76 -8.18
C THR A 116 -19.06 9.22 -7.77
N PRO A 117 -19.26 10.21 -8.66
CA PRO A 117 -19.14 11.62 -8.29
C PRO A 117 -19.97 11.99 -7.05
N ALA A 118 -21.20 11.46 -6.94
CA ALA A 118 -22.07 11.70 -5.79
C ALA A 118 -21.49 11.15 -4.48
N ARG A 119 -20.90 9.94 -4.50
CA ARG A 119 -20.23 9.37 -3.31
C ARG A 119 -19.04 10.22 -2.89
N ARG A 120 -18.22 10.67 -3.85
CA ARG A 120 -17.09 11.58 -3.57
C ARG A 120 -17.55 12.90 -2.97
N ALA A 121 -18.59 13.52 -3.56
CA ALA A 121 -19.18 14.74 -3.06
C ALA A 121 -19.67 14.58 -1.61
N ARG A 122 -20.28 13.43 -1.28
CA ARG A 122 -20.67 13.10 0.10
C ARG A 122 -19.46 13.04 1.04
N LEU A 123 -18.39 12.32 0.69
CA LEU A 123 -17.18 12.26 1.51
C LEU A 123 -16.55 13.65 1.73
N VAL A 124 -16.48 14.46 0.68
CA VAL A 124 -15.97 15.84 0.76
C VAL A 124 -16.87 16.72 1.62
N ALA A 125 -18.19 16.57 1.52
CA ALA A 125 -19.15 17.30 2.34
C ALA A 125 -18.99 16.98 3.83
N GLU A 126 -18.84 15.70 4.19
CA GLU A 126 -18.59 15.28 5.57
C GLU A 126 -17.27 15.83 6.12
N SER A 127 -16.20 15.78 5.32
CA SER A 127 -14.90 16.37 5.69
C SER A 127 -15.00 17.89 5.89
N ARG A 128 -15.76 18.59 5.05
CA ARG A 128 -16.00 20.05 5.19
C ARG A 128 -16.87 20.38 6.41
N ARG A 129 -17.92 19.60 6.68
CA ARG A 129 -18.83 19.76 7.82
C ARG A 129 -18.06 19.68 9.14
N THR A 130 -17.22 18.67 9.26
CA THR A 130 -16.46 18.38 10.50
C THR A 130 -15.14 19.13 10.59
N LYS A 131 -14.59 19.61 9.46
CA LYS A 131 -13.23 20.18 9.33
C LYS A 131 -12.12 19.28 9.88
N VAL A 132 -12.39 17.98 10.02
CA VAL A 132 -11.39 16.99 10.45
C VAL A 132 -10.64 16.50 9.21
N GLY A 133 -9.31 16.62 9.24
CA GLY A 133 -8.44 16.12 8.18
C GLY A 133 -8.33 14.59 8.18
N TRP A 134 -7.99 14.00 7.03
CA TRP A 134 -7.90 12.54 6.84
C TRP A 134 -7.05 11.83 7.90
N THR A 135 -5.89 12.39 8.26
CA THR A 135 -5.00 11.83 9.28
C THR A 135 -5.64 11.81 10.67
N ALA A 136 -6.35 12.87 11.04
CA ALA A 136 -7.03 12.96 12.34
C ALA A 136 -8.22 11.99 12.40
N LEU A 137 -8.99 11.88 11.31
CA LEU A 137 -10.07 10.91 11.18
C LEU A 137 -9.55 9.47 11.37
N LEU A 138 -8.53 9.07 10.61
CA LEU A 138 -8.01 7.69 10.68
C LEU A 138 -7.45 7.34 12.06
N ARG A 139 -6.81 8.31 12.73
CA ARG A 139 -6.37 8.14 14.12
C ARG A 139 -7.53 7.85 15.07
N GLN A 140 -8.68 8.48 14.87
CA GLN A 140 -9.88 8.28 15.70
C GLN A 140 -10.55 6.93 15.42
N VAL A 141 -10.55 6.47 14.16
CA VAL A 141 -11.09 5.14 13.81
C VAL A 141 -10.17 4.01 14.28
N GLY A 142 -8.89 4.29 14.51
CA GLY A 142 -7.91 3.29 14.93
C GLY A 142 -7.48 2.34 13.80
N LEU A 143 -7.63 2.76 12.54
CA LEU A 143 -7.24 1.95 11.38
C LEU A 143 -5.71 1.95 11.21
N SER A 144 -5.18 0.79 10.83
CA SER A 144 -3.77 0.65 10.47
C SER A 144 -3.50 1.33 9.11
N PRO A 145 -2.33 1.99 8.93
CA PRO A 145 -1.92 2.52 7.63
C PRO A 145 -1.84 1.47 6.51
N GLN A 146 -1.73 0.19 6.87
CA GLN A 146 -1.72 -0.93 5.91
C GLN A 146 -3.11 -1.20 5.31
N GLU A 147 -4.18 -0.86 6.04
CA GLU A 147 -5.55 -1.08 5.61
C GLU A 147 -6.13 0.14 4.89
N LEU A 148 -5.82 1.34 5.40
CA LEU A 148 -6.27 2.60 4.84
C LEU A 148 -5.35 3.76 5.25
N SER A 149 -4.77 4.46 4.28
CA SER A 149 -3.90 5.61 4.52
C SER A 149 -4.60 6.97 4.26
N PRO A 150 -4.09 8.09 4.82
CA PRO A 150 -4.59 9.42 4.48
C PRO A 150 -4.51 9.75 2.98
N THR A 151 -3.50 9.20 2.29
CA THR A 151 -3.32 9.34 0.85
C THR A 151 -4.44 8.66 0.08
N ASP A 152 -4.89 7.48 0.51
CA ASP A 152 -6.01 6.77 -0.11
C ASP A 152 -7.30 7.60 0.00
N LEU A 153 -7.60 8.14 1.18
CA LEU A 153 -8.77 9.01 1.38
C LEU A 153 -8.72 10.26 0.48
N SER A 154 -7.53 10.86 0.34
CA SER A 154 -7.32 11.97 -0.59
C SER A 154 -7.59 11.55 -2.04
N GLN A 155 -7.07 10.39 -2.46
CA GLN A 155 -7.33 9.84 -3.79
C GLN A 155 -8.81 9.49 -4.02
N TRP A 156 -9.53 9.04 -2.98
CA TRP A 156 -10.98 8.80 -3.04
C TRP A 156 -11.73 10.10 -3.29
N ALA A 157 -11.41 11.15 -2.53
CA ALA A 157 -12.02 12.47 -2.65
C ALA A 157 -11.75 13.10 -4.03
N ASN A 158 -10.52 12.98 -4.52
CA ASN A 158 -10.10 13.54 -5.82
C ASN A 158 -10.59 12.71 -7.01
N GLY A 159 -11.03 11.46 -6.78
CA GLY A 159 -11.50 10.58 -7.85
C GLY A 159 -10.40 9.89 -8.66
N ASN A 160 -9.18 9.83 -8.12
CA ASN A 160 -8.05 9.13 -8.73
C ASN A 160 -8.19 7.60 -8.62
N ILE A 161 -9.11 7.11 -7.77
CA ILE A 161 -9.46 5.69 -7.64
C ILE A 161 -10.92 5.48 -8.06
N ALA A 162 -11.16 4.45 -8.88
CA ALA A 162 -12.49 4.14 -9.41
C ALA A 162 -13.39 3.32 -8.46
N SER A 163 -12.82 2.53 -7.56
CA SER A 163 -13.55 1.69 -6.62
C SER A 163 -12.79 1.44 -5.32
N VAL A 164 -13.49 1.22 -4.22
CA VAL A 164 -12.94 1.01 -2.87
C VAL A 164 -13.63 -0.16 -2.20
N ARG A 165 -13.05 -0.74 -1.14
CA ARG A 165 -13.75 -1.76 -0.36
C ARG A 165 -14.97 -1.13 0.33
N SER A 166 -16.11 -1.82 0.30
CA SER A 166 -17.38 -1.31 0.80
C SER A 166 -17.38 -1.14 2.32
N ASP A 167 -16.78 -2.08 3.05
CA ASP A 167 -16.63 -2.03 4.51
C ASP A 167 -15.80 -0.82 4.97
N LEU A 168 -14.67 -0.54 4.30
CA LEU A 168 -13.85 0.64 4.60
C LEU A 168 -14.59 1.94 4.26
N TRP A 169 -15.34 1.97 3.17
CA TRP A 169 -16.17 3.12 2.81
C TRP A 169 -17.23 3.42 3.89
N GLU A 170 -17.95 2.39 4.33
CA GLU A 170 -18.96 2.50 5.38
C GLU A 170 -18.35 2.92 6.72
N LEU A 171 -17.22 2.34 7.09
CA LEU A 171 -16.48 2.67 8.31
C LEU A 171 -16.06 4.15 8.32
N VAL A 172 -15.51 4.66 7.21
CA VAL A 172 -15.08 6.06 7.07
C VAL A 172 -16.28 7.01 7.17
N LEU A 173 -17.39 6.72 6.47
CA LEU A 173 -18.58 7.56 6.55
C LEU A 173 -19.24 7.51 7.94
N LYS A 174 -19.26 6.34 8.59
CA LYS A 174 -19.75 6.20 9.97
C LYS A 174 -18.89 7.00 10.95
N ALA A 175 -17.57 6.99 10.77
CA ALA A 175 -16.65 7.78 11.59
C ALA A 175 -16.91 9.29 11.44
N TYR A 176 -17.11 9.76 10.21
CA TYR A 176 -17.49 11.15 9.98
C TYR A 176 -18.86 11.49 10.58
N ALA A 177 -19.86 10.64 10.41
CA ALA A 177 -21.20 10.87 10.96
C ALA A 177 -21.22 10.96 12.49
N ALA A 178 -20.29 10.29 13.17
CA ALA A 178 -20.14 10.34 14.63
C ALA A 178 -19.47 11.63 15.13
N LEU A 179 -18.85 12.42 14.25
CA LEU A 179 -18.21 13.68 14.60
C LEU A 179 -19.23 14.83 14.64
N PRO A 180 -19.13 15.73 15.65
CA PRO A 180 -19.96 16.93 15.67
C PRO A 180 -19.60 17.84 14.49
N ASP A 181 -20.55 18.70 14.11
CA ASP A 181 -20.28 19.80 13.19
C ASP A 181 -19.15 20.66 13.74
N ALA A 182 -18.24 21.10 12.88
CA ALA A 182 -17.23 22.04 13.30
C ALA A 182 -17.93 23.30 13.81
N ALA A 183 -17.68 23.65 15.07
CA ALA A 183 -18.13 24.91 15.61
C ALA A 183 -17.84 26.03 14.61
N ALA A 184 -18.78 26.98 14.47
CA ALA A 184 -18.51 28.21 13.75
C ALA A 184 -17.17 28.70 14.28
N LYS A 185 -16.18 28.85 13.38
CA LYS A 185 -14.85 29.27 13.80
C LYS A 185 -15.07 30.55 14.59
N SER A 186 -14.79 30.53 15.90
CA SER A 186 -14.70 31.75 16.67
C SER A 186 -13.80 32.65 15.84
N GLU A 187 -14.31 33.82 15.47
CA GLU A 187 -13.63 34.80 14.63
C GLU A 187 -12.17 34.77 15.03
N THR A 188 -11.33 34.22 14.14
CA THR A 188 -9.96 33.89 14.52
C THR A 188 -9.36 35.24 14.84
N VAL A 189 -9.17 35.55 16.13
CA VAL A 189 -8.45 36.75 16.54
C VAL A 189 -7.16 36.65 15.75
N GLU A 190 -6.98 37.59 14.83
CA GLU A 190 -5.83 37.62 13.94
C GLU A 190 -4.65 37.92 14.86
N TYR A 191 -4.12 36.87 15.48
CA TYR A 191 -2.87 36.95 16.21
C TYR A 191 -1.87 37.39 15.14
N PRO A 192 -1.28 38.59 15.27
CA PRO A 192 -0.31 39.06 14.30
C PRO A 192 0.70 37.95 14.17
N TYR A 193 0.84 37.43 12.95
CA TYR A 193 1.66 36.27 12.64
C TYR A 193 3.06 36.45 13.25
N GLN A 194 3.29 35.85 14.42
CA GLN A 194 4.59 35.68 15.05
C GLN A 194 5.28 34.47 14.45
N GLY A 195 5.05 34.18 13.16
CA GLY A 195 6.00 33.34 12.46
C GLY A 195 7.34 34.01 12.64
N GLY A 196 8.31 33.26 13.16
CA GLY A 196 9.69 33.70 13.26
C GLY A 196 10.13 34.16 11.89
N ARG A 197 9.88 35.44 11.57
CA ARG A 197 10.47 36.13 10.44
C ARG A 197 11.94 35.88 10.69
N SER A 198 12.61 35.22 9.75
CA SER A 198 14.05 35.39 9.68
C SER A 198 14.23 36.91 9.63
N THR A 199 14.67 37.50 10.74
CA THR A 199 14.81 38.95 10.94
C THR A 199 15.87 39.54 10.01
N GLY A 200 16.46 38.72 9.14
CA GLY A 200 17.39 39.15 8.11
C GLY A 200 16.71 39.82 6.93
N GLU A 201 17.46 40.75 6.35
CA GLU A 201 17.19 41.40 5.08
C GLU A 201 16.81 40.39 3.99
N ARG A 202 15.80 40.73 3.20
CA ARG A 202 15.36 39.93 2.06
C ARG A 202 15.49 40.78 0.81
N ARG A 203 15.93 40.15 -0.28
CA ARG A 203 15.93 40.75 -1.61
C ARG A 203 15.07 39.94 -2.58
N THR A 204 14.65 40.59 -3.66
CA THR A 204 14.00 39.92 -4.79
C THR A 204 14.94 38.85 -5.34
N PHE A 205 14.43 37.65 -5.54
CA PHE A 205 15.19 36.57 -6.16
C PHE A 205 15.05 36.69 -7.68
N THR A 206 16.16 36.95 -8.35
CA THR A 206 16.19 37.28 -9.78
C THR A 206 16.52 36.05 -10.63
N ALA A 207 16.32 36.16 -11.95
CA ALA A 207 16.78 35.14 -12.89
C ALA A 207 18.32 34.97 -12.84
N GLN A 208 19.06 36.05 -12.54
CA GLN A 208 20.51 36.00 -12.40
C GLN A 208 20.94 35.17 -11.19
N ASP A 209 20.26 35.32 -10.04
CA ASP A 209 20.58 34.53 -8.84
C ASP A 209 20.42 33.02 -9.11
N ARG A 210 19.38 32.66 -9.85
CA ARG A 210 19.17 31.27 -10.28
C ARG A 210 20.30 30.80 -11.22
N ALA A 211 20.62 31.60 -12.24
CA ALA A 211 21.66 31.27 -13.20
C ALA A 211 23.03 31.08 -12.50
N ASP A 212 23.36 31.94 -11.53
CA ASP A 212 24.58 31.83 -10.74
C ASP A 212 24.63 30.53 -9.93
N LEU A 213 23.53 30.15 -9.26
CA LEU A 213 23.47 28.88 -8.52
C LEU A 213 23.58 27.66 -9.45
N GLU A 214 22.95 27.69 -10.63
CA GLU A 214 23.03 26.62 -11.62
C GLU A 214 24.44 26.49 -12.20
N ALA A 215 25.08 27.61 -12.56
CA ALA A 215 26.45 27.66 -13.07
C ALA A 215 27.46 27.12 -12.06
N GLU A 216 27.37 27.53 -10.79
CA GLU A 216 28.28 27.05 -9.75
C GLU A 216 28.09 25.55 -9.44
N ARG A 217 26.83 25.08 -9.47
CA ARG A 217 26.53 23.65 -9.33
C ARG A 217 27.12 22.84 -10.50
N GLU A 218 27.04 23.35 -11.72
CA GLU A 218 27.57 22.68 -12.91
C GLU A 218 29.11 22.69 -12.97
N ARG A 219 29.74 23.81 -12.58
CA ARG A 219 31.19 23.97 -12.49
C ARG A 219 31.81 22.99 -11.50
N THR A 220 31.25 22.92 -10.30
CA THR A 220 31.78 22.09 -9.21
C THR A 220 31.34 20.63 -9.30
N GLY A 221 30.21 20.34 -9.96
CA GLY A 221 29.58 19.02 -9.93
C GLY A 221 29.00 18.63 -8.56
N VAL A 222 28.92 19.57 -7.62
CA VAL A 222 28.51 19.30 -6.23
C VAL A 222 27.02 19.61 -6.03
N SER A 223 26.25 18.61 -5.62
CA SER A 223 24.82 18.77 -5.29
C SER A 223 24.60 19.65 -4.06
N GLN A 224 23.39 20.19 -3.87
CA GLN A 224 23.03 21.02 -2.71
C GLN A 224 23.24 20.28 -1.37
N THR A 225 22.94 18.97 -1.34
CA THR A 225 23.17 18.12 -0.16
C THR A 225 24.65 17.97 0.13
N GLU A 226 25.46 17.77 -0.92
CA GLU A 226 26.90 17.60 -0.79
C GLU A 226 27.60 18.93 -0.45
N LEU A 227 27.12 20.06 -0.97
CA LEU A 227 27.57 21.41 -0.60
C LEU A 227 27.48 21.61 0.92
N LEU A 228 26.30 21.39 1.50
CA LEU A 228 26.07 21.55 2.95
C LEU A 228 26.85 20.52 3.79
N ARG A 229 27.22 19.38 3.19
CA ARG A 229 28.06 18.38 3.86
C ARG A 229 29.53 18.80 3.90
N ARG A 230 30.04 19.36 2.80
CA ARG A 230 31.45 19.77 2.64
C ARG A 230 31.75 21.11 3.32
N VAL A 231 30.86 22.09 3.15
CA VAL A 231 31.04 23.44 3.67
C VAL A 231 30.07 23.64 4.84
N LYS A 232 30.53 23.28 6.04
CA LYS A 232 29.75 23.45 7.29
C LYS A 232 30.07 24.74 8.04
N ALA A 233 31.26 25.30 7.80
CA ALA A 233 31.68 26.53 8.46
C ALA A 233 30.66 27.65 8.18
N ASP A 234 30.20 28.28 9.26
CA ASP A 234 29.28 29.42 9.23
C ASP A 234 27.94 29.20 8.51
N GLN A 235 27.50 27.95 8.35
CA GLN A 235 26.21 27.62 7.72
C GLN A 235 25.06 28.35 8.46
N PRO A 236 24.29 29.23 7.77
CA PRO A 236 23.22 29.96 8.43
C PRO A 236 22.08 29.04 8.91
N ALA A 237 21.55 29.33 10.10
CA ALA A 237 20.41 28.61 10.65
C ALA A 237 19.20 28.63 9.70
N GLY A 238 18.57 27.47 9.51
CA GLY A 238 17.40 27.33 8.65
C GLY A 238 17.70 27.22 7.14
N LEU A 239 18.97 27.16 6.73
CA LEU A 239 19.35 26.75 5.38
C LEU A 239 19.35 25.22 5.27
N SER A 240 18.63 24.68 4.29
CA SER A 240 18.58 23.24 4.01
C SER A 240 18.71 22.96 2.51
N ALA A 241 19.12 21.74 2.14
CA ALA A 241 19.26 21.36 0.74
C ALA A 241 17.94 21.49 -0.03
N SER A 242 16.80 21.18 0.61
CA SER A 242 15.46 21.38 0.03
C SER A 242 15.15 22.86 -0.24
N LYS A 243 15.63 23.78 0.60
CA LYS A 243 15.44 25.22 0.39
C LYS A 243 16.25 25.72 -0.82
N ILE A 244 17.52 25.29 -0.94
CA ILE A 244 18.38 25.62 -2.10
C ILE A 244 17.80 25.00 -3.38
N SER A 245 17.36 23.74 -3.32
CA SER A 245 16.68 23.08 -4.45
C SER A 245 15.38 23.79 -4.84
N GLY A 246 14.62 24.28 -3.86
CA GLY A 246 13.45 25.11 -4.07
C GLY A 246 13.77 26.38 -4.85
N TRP A 247 14.86 27.09 -4.53
CA TRP A 247 15.26 28.29 -5.26
C TRP A 247 15.59 28.03 -6.74
N ILE A 248 16.23 26.90 -7.02
CA ILE A 248 16.61 26.52 -8.40
C ILE A 248 15.39 26.05 -9.19
N ASN A 249 14.55 25.19 -8.61
CA ASN A 249 13.46 24.52 -9.34
C ASN A 249 12.13 25.28 -9.30
N ASN A 250 11.89 26.08 -8.26
CA ASN A 250 10.67 26.86 -8.08
C ASN A 250 11.02 28.23 -7.43
N PRO A 251 11.59 29.15 -8.23
CA PRO A 251 12.12 30.43 -7.74
C PRO A 251 11.09 31.20 -6.90
N PRO A 252 11.36 31.47 -5.60
CA PRO A 252 10.45 32.28 -4.79
C PRO A 252 10.52 33.74 -5.23
N GLY A 253 9.50 34.56 -4.90
CA GLY A 253 9.56 35.99 -5.20
C GLY A 253 10.67 36.74 -4.43
N THR A 254 10.99 36.30 -3.20
CA THR A 254 12.07 36.88 -2.38
C THR A 254 12.86 35.81 -1.65
N VAL A 255 14.12 36.09 -1.36
CA VAL A 255 15.00 35.25 -0.53
C VAL A 255 15.68 36.07 0.56
N PRO A 256 16.03 35.47 1.72
CA PRO A 256 16.89 36.14 2.68
C PRO A 256 18.30 36.30 2.10
N VAL A 257 18.81 37.53 2.11
CA VAL A 257 20.10 37.94 1.50
C VAL A 257 21.24 37.06 2.03
N ARG A 258 21.35 36.94 3.36
CA ARG A 258 22.37 36.13 4.03
C ARG A 258 22.39 34.67 3.56
N LEU A 259 21.23 34.08 3.27
CA LEU A 259 21.16 32.66 2.90
C LEU A 259 21.62 32.44 1.46
N ILE A 260 21.24 33.32 0.54
CA ILE A 260 21.63 33.19 -0.87
C ILE A 260 23.12 33.51 -1.06
N GLU A 261 23.62 34.55 -0.39
CA GLU A 261 25.04 34.95 -0.47
C GLU A 261 25.96 33.87 0.10
N TRP A 262 25.61 33.32 1.27
CA TRP A 262 26.38 32.21 1.83
C TRP A 262 26.38 30.99 0.90
N THR A 263 25.24 30.67 0.25
CA THR A 263 25.15 29.52 -0.66
C THR A 263 26.04 29.69 -1.88
N LEU A 264 26.05 30.88 -2.50
CA LEU A 264 26.94 31.19 -3.63
C LEU A 264 28.41 31.19 -3.21
N ALA A 265 28.74 31.80 -2.07
CA ALA A 265 30.11 31.83 -1.54
C ALA A 265 30.62 30.42 -1.21
N ALA A 266 29.77 29.58 -0.61
CA ALA A 266 30.09 28.20 -0.29
C ALA A 266 30.43 27.39 -1.55
N TRP A 267 29.64 27.51 -2.63
CA TRP A 267 29.95 26.82 -3.88
C TRP A 267 31.21 27.37 -4.55
N ARG A 268 31.38 28.71 -4.58
CA ARG A 268 32.58 29.37 -5.12
C ARG A 268 33.87 28.92 -4.44
N SER A 269 33.80 28.53 -3.16
CA SER A 269 34.95 28.02 -2.39
C SER A 269 35.40 26.61 -2.80
N LEU A 270 34.57 25.87 -3.55
CA LEU A 270 34.88 24.52 -3.98
C LEU A 270 35.66 24.51 -5.30
N PRO A 271 36.61 23.56 -5.48
CA PRO A 271 37.34 23.41 -6.73
C PRO A 271 36.42 22.97 -7.87
N ASP A 272 36.86 23.22 -9.10
CA ASP A 272 36.19 22.72 -10.32
C ASP A 272 36.13 21.18 -10.32
N LYS A 273 35.10 20.63 -10.97
CA LYS A 273 35.03 19.17 -11.18
C LYS A 273 36.24 18.72 -11.99
N ALA A 274 36.95 17.69 -11.52
CA ALA A 274 38.03 17.09 -12.29
C ALA A 274 37.46 16.57 -13.63
N LEU A 275 38.02 17.07 -14.75
CA LEU A 275 37.66 16.68 -16.11
C LEU A 275 38.09 15.24 -16.41
#